data_AF-A0A202E2Q0-F1
#
_entry.id   AF-A0A202E2Q0-F1
#
_cell.length_a   1.000
_cell.length_b   1.000
_cell.length_c   1.000
_cell.angle_alpha   90.00
_cell.angle_beta   90.00
_cell.angle_gamma   90.00
#
_symmetry.space_group_name_H-M   'P 1'
#
loop_
_entity.id
_entity.type
_entity.pdbx_description
1 polymer ?
#
loop_
_entity_poly.entity_id
_entity_poly.type
_entity_poly.pdbx_seq_one_letter_code
_entity_poly.pdbx_strand_id
1 'polypeptide(L)'
;MALDKIKYIAVEGPIGVGKSSLTRILAEDYKGRVISENPDGNPFLGSFYDDQTRHAFQTQLFFLLLRYQQQMELKQQDLFDEKIFCDYIFAKDLIFAQMNLTKDEYALY
;
A
#
# COMPACT_ATOMS: atom_id res chain seq x y z
N MET A 1 -13.76 -16.99 16.31
CA MET A 1 -14.26 -16.79 14.94
C MET A 1 -13.13 -16.99 13.93
N ALA A 2 -13.40 -17.20 12.64
CA ALA A 2 -12.38 -17.50 11.61
C ALA A 2 -11.23 -16.48 11.52
N LEU A 3 -11.48 -15.24 11.94
CA LEU A 3 -10.50 -14.13 11.93
C LEU A 3 -9.49 -14.16 13.08
N ASP A 4 -9.68 -14.98 14.12
CA ASP A 4 -8.80 -14.95 15.30
C ASP A 4 -7.41 -15.52 15.05
N LYS A 5 -7.25 -16.33 13.99
CA LYS A 5 -5.95 -16.88 13.58
C LYS A 5 -5.27 -16.08 12.48
N ILE A 6 -5.93 -15.06 11.93
CA ILE A 6 -5.41 -14.26 10.80
C ILE A 6 -4.78 -12.99 11.37
N LYS A 7 -3.48 -12.82 11.13
CA LYS A 7 -2.71 -11.66 11.61
C LYS A 7 -2.71 -10.48 10.64
N TYR A 8 -2.87 -10.73 9.34
CA TYR A 8 -2.81 -9.71 8.30
C TYR A 8 -4.00 -9.84 7.36
N ILE A 9 -4.76 -8.76 7.24
CA ILE A 9 -5.97 -8.68 6.41
C ILE A 9 -5.83 -7.45 5.51
N ALA A 10 -5.86 -7.67 4.20
CA ALA A 10 -5.89 -6.58 3.22
C ALA A 10 -7.28 -6.47 2.58
N VAL A 11 -7.74 -5.24 2.40
CA VAL A 11 -9.02 -4.92 1.75
C VAL A 11 -8.73 -4.27 0.41
N GLU A 12 -9.14 -4.93 -0.68
CA GLU A 12 -8.90 -4.45 -2.05
C GLU A 12 -10.21 -4.17 -2.81
N GLY A 13 -10.10 -3.32 -3.83
CA GLY A 13 -11.26 -2.89 -4.62
C GLY A 13 -11.11 -1.52 -5.28
N PRO A 14 -12.12 -1.10 -6.08
CA PRO A 14 -12.08 0.14 -6.86
C PRO A 14 -11.85 1.42 -6.03
N ILE A 15 -11.38 2.48 -6.67
CA ILE A 15 -11.24 3.80 -6.05
C ILE A 15 -12.64 4.30 -5.63
N GLY A 16 -12.74 4.85 -4.43
CA GLY A 16 -14.00 5.40 -3.90
C GLY A 16 -14.99 4.38 -3.30
N VAL A 17 -14.71 3.07 -3.35
CA VAL A 17 -15.63 2.03 -2.82
C VAL A 17 -15.69 1.95 -1.28
N GLY A 18 -14.81 2.68 -0.57
CA GLY A 18 -14.78 2.71 0.90
C GLY A 18 -13.79 1.76 1.59
N LYS A 19 -12.75 1.28 0.89
CA LYS A 19 -11.71 0.39 1.45
C LYS A 19 -11.10 0.91 2.76
N SER A 20 -10.63 2.15 2.76
CA SER A 20 -9.99 2.77 3.94
C SER A 20 -10.99 2.99 5.08
N SER A 21 -12.28 3.14 4.79
CA SER A 21 -13.33 3.18 5.82
C SER A 21 -13.56 1.81 6.44
N LEU A 22 -13.70 0.77 5.62
CA LEU A 22 -13.86 -0.61 6.10
C LEU A 22 -12.64 -1.07 6.91
N THR A 23 -11.44 -0.76 6.44
CA THR A 23 -10.18 -1.12 7.11
C THR A 23 -10.09 -0.49 8.50
N ARG A 24 -10.51 0.78 8.65
CA ARG A 24 -10.57 1.47 9.94
C ARG A 24 -11.60 0.85 10.89
N ILE A 25 -12.82 0.58 10.40
CA ILE A 25 -13.88 -0.06 11.20
C ILE A 25 -13.40 -1.43 11.72
N LEU A 26 -12.79 -2.24 10.85
CA LEU A 26 -12.26 -3.54 11.25
C LEU A 26 -11.12 -3.42 12.27
N ALA A 27 -10.21 -2.46 12.08
CA ALA A 27 -9.14 -2.24 13.05
C ALA A 27 -9.67 -1.80 14.42
N GLU A 28 -10.69 -0.95 14.46
CA GLU A 28 -11.35 -0.53 15.71
C GLU A 28 -12.01 -1.73 16.42
N ASP A 29 -12.79 -2.55 15.70
CA ASP A 29 -13.48 -3.72 16.24
C ASP A 29 -12.51 -4.78 16.80
N TYR A 30 -11.38 -4.98 16.13
CA TYR A 30 -10.41 -6.02 16.47
C TYR A 30 -9.20 -5.49 17.26
N LYS A 31 -9.19 -4.20 17.62
CA LYS A 31 -8.06 -3.51 18.27
C LYS A 31 -6.74 -3.74 17.51
N GLY A 32 -6.84 -3.67 16.18
CA GLY A 32 -5.72 -3.86 15.28
C GLY A 32 -5.12 -2.54 14.80
N ARG A 33 -3.99 -2.65 14.12
CA ARG A 33 -3.30 -1.53 13.47
C ARG A 33 -3.81 -1.36 12.04
N VAL A 34 -3.91 -0.10 11.59
CA VAL A 34 -4.23 0.25 10.19
C VAL A 34 -2.95 0.58 9.44
N ILE A 35 -2.83 0.07 8.21
CA ILE A 35 -1.83 0.49 7.23
C ILE A 35 -2.57 1.04 6.00
N SER A 36 -2.30 2.29 5.65
CA SER A 36 -2.94 2.96 4.53
C SER A 36 -1.94 3.29 3.43
N GLU A 37 -2.37 3.22 2.17
CA GLU A 37 -1.54 3.49 0.99
C GLU A 37 -1.09 4.98 0.88
N ASN A 38 -1.82 5.91 1.50
CA ASN A 38 -1.62 7.37 1.48
C ASN A 38 -0.93 7.91 0.20
N PRO A 39 -1.56 7.76 -0.98
CA PRO A 39 -0.94 8.13 -2.25
C PRO A 39 -0.68 9.64 -2.39
N ASP A 40 -1.46 10.47 -1.69
CA ASP A 40 -1.33 11.94 -1.70
C ASP A 40 0.03 12.43 -1.15
N GLY A 41 0.74 11.58 -0.40
CA GLY A 41 2.10 11.88 0.06
C GLY A 41 3.18 11.82 -1.03
N ASN A 42 2.85 11.34 -2.24
CA ASN A 42 3.81 11.19 -3.33
C ASN A 42 3.97 12.51 -4.12
N PRO A 43 5.14 13.17 -4.07
CA PRO A 43 5.34 14.46 -4.72
C PRO A 43 5.32 14.39 -6.24
N PHE A 44 5.44 13.20 -6.82
CA PHE A 44 5.43 12.98 -8.27
C PHE A 44 4.03 12.63 -8.80
N LEU A 45 3.07 12.32 -7.93
CA LEU A 45 1.76 11.82 -8.36
C LEU A 45 0.98 12.85 -9.17
N GLY A 46 1.08 14.14 -8.84
CA GLY A 46 0.49 15.22 -9.64
C GLY A 46 1.07 15.24 -11.06
N SER A 47 2.39 15.27 -11.18
CA SER A 47 3.08 15.26 -12.48
C SER A 47 2.85 13.96 -13.26
N PHE A 48 2.63 12.85 -12.58
CA PHE A 48 2.25 11.58 -13.21
C PHE A 48 0.86 11.65 -13.87
N TYR A 49 -0.10 12.36 -13.28
CA TYR A 49 -1.38 12.59 -13.93
C TYR A 49 -1.28 13.51 -15.14
N ASP A 50 -0.28 14.42 -15.17
CA ASP A 50 -0.03 15.31 -16.31
C ASP A 50 0.73 14.60 -17.45
N ASP A 51 1.77 13.83 -17.13
CA ASP A 51 2.57 13.05 -18.09
C ASP A 51 3.07 11.74 -17.45
N GLN A 52 2.31 10.68 -17.68
CA GLN A 52 2.61 9.36 -17.12
C GLN A 52 3.98 8.84 -17.58
N THR A 53 4.32 8.99 -18.86
CA THR A 53 5.54 8.40 -19.43
C THR A 53 6.79 8.99 -18.79
N ARG A 54 6.77 10.30 -18.50
CA ARG A 54 7.92 11.02 -17.94
C ARG A 54 8.10 10.82 -16.44
N HIS A 55 6.99 10.57 -15.72
CA HIS A 55 6.97 10.59 -14.25
C HIS A 55 6.63 9.22 -13.62
N ALA A 56 6.37 8.18 -14.43
CA ALA A 56 6.05 6.84 -13.95
C ALA A 56 7.13 6.29 -13.02
N PHE A 57 8.41 6.35 -13.43
CA PHE A 57 9.49 5.73 -12.66
C PHE A 57 9.66 6.34 -11.27
N GLN A 58 9.73 7.68 -11.16
CA GLN A 58 9.89 8.35 -9.87
C GLN A 58 8.65 8.12 -8.98
N THR A 59 7.46 8.11 -9.58
CA THR A 59 6.20 7.84 -8.88
C THR A 59 6.20 6.41 -8.31
N GLN A 60 6.57 5.41 -9.12
CA GLN A 60 6.65 4.02 -8.66
C GLN A 60 7.73 3.80 -7.61
N LEU A 61 8.92 4.36 -7.80
CA LEU A 61 10.01 4.25 -6.82
C LEU A 61 9.61 4.84 -5.46
N PHE A 62 8.89 5.96 -5.47
CA PHE A 62 8.36 6.54 -4.23
C PHE A 62 7.37 5.60 -3.54
N PHE A 63 6.43 5.00 -4.30
CA PHE A 63 5.49 4.02 -3.74
C PHE A 63 6.22 2.82 -3.12
N LEU A 64 7.23 2.28 -3.79
CA LEU A 64 8.04 1.16 -3.28
C LEU A 64 8.69 1.52 -1.94
N LEU A 65 9.37 2.68 -1.88
CA LEU A 65 10.08 3.13 -0.69
C LEU A 65 9.12 3.39 0.48
N LEU A 66 7.97 4.02 0.22
CA LEU A 66 6.95 4.26 1.23
C LEU A 66 6.43 2.93 1.81
N ARG A 67 6.09 1.97 0.95
CA ARG A 67 5.63 0.64 1.37
C ARG A 67 6.70 -0.14 2.13
N TYR A 68 7.96 -0.04 1.70
CA TYR A 68 9.09 -0.65 2.40
C TYR A 68 9.27 -0.07 3.82
N GLN A 69 9.22 1.26 3.95
CA GLN A 69 9.29 1.92 5.26
C GLN A 69 8.15 1.45 6.18
N GLN A 70 6.91 1.40 5.67
CA GLN A 70 5.77 0.88 6.41
C GLN A 70 6.02 -0.56 6.91
N GLN A 71 6.59 -1.43 6.08
CA GLN A 71 6.92 -2.80 6.49
C GLN A 71 8.02 -2.87 7.55
N MET A 72 9.02 -1.99 7.49
CA MET A 72 10.06 -1.91 8.52
C MET A 72 9.48 -1.52 9.88
N GLU A 73 8.56 -0.56 9.90
CA GLU A 73 7.87 -0.12 11.12
C GLU A 73 7.00 -1.22 11.75
N LEU A 74 6.54 -2.21 10.96
CA LEU A 74 5.82 -3.38 11.49
C LEU A 74 6.77 -4.40 12.12
N LYS A 75 7.95 -4.62 11.52
CA LYS A 75 8.93 -5.59 12.05
C LYS A 75 9.59 -5.12 13.34
N GLN A 76 9.73 -3.81 13.55
CA GLN A 76 10.50 -3.27 14.67
C GLN A 76 9.74 -3.32 16.02
N GLN A 77 8.43 -3.59 16.01
CA GLN A 77 7.59 -3.63 17.21
C GLN A 77 7.19 -5.07 17.58
N ASP A 78 8.21 -5.91 17.79
CA ASP A 78 8.07 -7.26 18.32
C ASP A 78 7.77 -7.21 19.83
N LEU A 79 6.47 -7.14 20.18
CA LEU A 79 5.96 -7.70 21.44
C LEU A 79 4.44 -7.92 21.44
N PHE A 80 3.68 -7.26 20.56
CA PHE A 80 2.23 -7.36 20.54
C PHE A 80 1.73 -8.12 19.30
N ASP A 81 0.93 -9.15 19.53
CA ASP A 81 0.18 -9.94 18.52
C ASP A 81 -0.96 -9.11 17.89
N GLU A 82 -0.66 -7.87 17.47
CA GLU A 82 -1.65 -6.96 16.90
C GLU A 82 -2.04 -7.40 15.49
N LYS A 83 -3.35 -7.53 15.27
CA LYS A 83 -3.90 -7.76 13.93
C LYS A 83 -3.65 -6.53 13.06
N ILE A 84 -3.20 -6.75 11.84
CA ILE A 84 -2.92 -5.70 10.86
C ILE A 84 -4.04 -5.69 9.83
N PHE A 85 -4.62 -4.51 9.62
CA PHE A 85 -5.61 -4.24 8.60
C PHE A 85 -5.01 -3.25 7.60
N CYS A 86 -4.94 -3.63 6.33
CA CYS A 86 -4.37 -2.83 5.27
C CYS A 86 -5.42 -2.52 4.20
N ASP A 87 -5.41 -1.30 3.65
CA ASP A 87 -6.36 -0.91 2.59
C ASP A 87 -5.82 -1.14 1.16
N TYR A 88 -4.69 -1.86 1.05
CA TYR A 88 -4.11 -2.32 -0.20
C TYR A 88 -3.35 -3.66 0.00
N ILE A 89 -3.10 -4.40 -1.09
CA ILE A 89 -2.16 -5.53 -1.11
C ILE A 89 -0.81 -5.09 -1.64
N PHE A 90 0.28 -5.62 -1.06
CA PHE A 90 1.62 -5.33 -1.56
C PHE A 90 1.81 -5.68 -3.04
N ALA A 91 1.13 -6.73 -3.55
CA ALA A 91 1.19 -7.11 -4.96
C ALA A 91 0.69 -6.03 -5.94
N LYS A 92 -0.11 -5.06 -5.46
CA LYS A 92 -0.54 -3.91 -6.26
C LYS A 92 0.65 -3.08 -6.76
N ASP A 93 1.73 -3.04 -6.00
CA ASP A 93 2.99 -2.41 -6.36
C ASP A 93 3.54 -2.93 -7.68
N LEU A 94 3.75 -4.26 -7.75
CA LEU A 94 4.27 -4.91 -8.96
C LEU A 94 3.32 -4.76 -10.15
N ILE A 95 2.01 -4.83 -9.92
CA ILE A 95 1.00 -4.63 -10.99
C ILE A 95 1.12 -3.21 -11.56
N PHE A 96 1.21 -2.20 -10.70
CA PHE A 96 1.37 -0.81 -11.13
C PHE A 96 2.70 -0.58 -11.87
N ALA A 97 3.79 -1.16 -11.39
CA ALA A 97 5.09 -1.08 -12.04
C ALA A 97 5.04 -1.69 -13.45
N GLN A 98 4.47 -2.88 -13.62
CA GLN A 98 4.34 -3.54 -14.92
C GLN A 98 3.47 -2.77 -15.92
N MET A 99 2.45 -2.06 -15.44
CA MET A 99 1.55 -1.29 -16.30
C MET A 99 2.13 0.05 -16.76
N ASN A 100 2.97 0.68 -15.93
CA ASN A 100 3.38 2.07 -16.15
C ASN A 100 4.85 2.24 -16.53
N LEU A 101 5.73 1.28 -16.19
CA LEU A 101 7.15 1.38 -16.48
C LEU A 101 7.47 0.79 -17.86
N THR A 102 8.41 1.43 -18.55
CA THR A 102 9.06 0.83 -19.71
C THR A 102 9.87 -0.42 -19.31
N LYS A 103 10.29 -1.22 -20.28
CA LYS A 103 11.11 -2.42 -20.00
C LYS A 103 12.40 -2.10 -19.25
N ASP A 104 13.07 -1.01 -19.63
CA ASP A 104 14.33 -0.62 -19.02
C ASP A 104 14.12 -0.07 -17.60
N GLU A 105 13.08 0.74 -17.39
CA GLU A 105 12.68 1.21 -16.06
C GLU A 105 12.23 0.07 -15.15
N TYR A 106 11.45 -0.88 -15.65
CA TYR A 106 11.02 -2.05 -14.89
C TYR A 106 12.17 -2.97 -14.53
N ALA A 107 13.23 -3.03 -15.35
CA ALA A 107 14.43 -3.79 -15.03
C ALA A 107 15.32 -3.13 -13.95
N LEU A 108 15.21 -1.80 -13.80
CA LEU A 108 15.89 -1.04 -12.73
C LEU A 108 15.11 -1.04 -11.41
N TYR A 109 13.79 -1.21 -11.49
CA TYR A 109 12.86 -1.28 -10.38
C TYR A 109 12.98 -2.60 -9.60
#